data_AF-A0A5K3G0R8-F1
#
_entry.id   AF-A0A5K3G0R8-F1
#
_cell.length_a   1.000
_cell.length_b   1.000
_cell.length_c   1.000
_cell.angle_alpha   90.00
_cell.angle_beta   90.00
_cell.angle_gamma   90.00
#
_symmetry.space_group_name_H-M   'P 1'
#
loop_
_entity.id
_entity.type
_entity.pdbx_description
1 polymer ?
#
loop_
_entity_poly.entity_id
_entity_poly.type
_entity_poly.pdbx_seq_one_letter_code
_entity_poly.pdbx_strand_id
1 'polypeptide(L)'
;MCLIKRTGKNLNDRPYRSGVSCSECSEGLSCRRNQCFRQSPVKMYSHSPVAVDSAQSPKPTTSLSEEVSIVIILNMFILLLCLAA
;
A
#
# COMPACT_ATOMS: atom_id res chain seq x y z
N MET A 1 10.80 -21.36 7.32
CA MET A 1 9.75 -22.12 6.62
C MET A 1 8.40 -21.66 7.16
N CYS A 2 7.45 -21.31 6.30
CA CYS A 2 6.14 -20.79 6.71
C CYS A 2 5.04 -21.74 6.25
N LEU A 3 3.99 -21.89 7.08
CA LEU A 3 2.78 -22.60 6.71
C LEU A 3 1.71 -21.60 6.30
N ILE A 4 1.12 -21.78 5.12
CA ILE A 4 0.11 -20.88 4.56
C ILE A 4 -1.22 -21.63 4.51
N LYS A 5 -2.27 -21.06 5.09
CA LYS A 5 -3.64 -21.57 4.96
C LYS A 5 -4.17 -21.21 3.57
N ARG A 6 -4.39 -22.20 2.71
CA ARG A 6 -5.01 -22.00 1.39
C ARG A 6 -6.54 -22.04 1.51
N THR A 7 -7.19 -21.15 0.77
CA THR A 7 -8.62 -21.23 0.48
C THR A 7 -8.80 -22.13 -0.73
N GLY A 8 -9.77 -23.05 -0.73
CA GLY A 8 -9.96 -24.09 -1.76
C GLY A 8 -10.42 -23.59 -3.14
N LYS A 9 -9.98 -22.41 -3.58
CA LYS A 9 -10.27 -21.85 -4.90
C LYS A 9 -9.37 -22.44 -5.98
N ASN A 10 -9.83 -22.35 -7.23
CA ASN A 10 -9.07 -22.75 -8.40
C ASN A 10 -7.77 -21.92 -8.48
N LEU A 11 -6.65 -22.55 -8.84
CA LEU A 11 -5.35 -21.88 -8.99
C LEU A 11 -5.32 -20.87 -10.14
N ASN A 12 -6.25 -20.99 -11.08
CA ASN A 12 -6.39 -20.09 -12.20
C ASN A 12 -7.18 -18.81 -11.86
N ASP A 13 -7.87 -18.79 -10.72
CA ASP A 13 -8.67 -17.64 -10.30
C ASP A 13 -7.79 -16.62 -9.57
N ARG A 14 -8.26 -15.37 -9.57
CA ARG A 14 -7.64 -14.33 -8.75
C ARG A 14 -7.71 -14.75 -7.26
N PRO A 15 -6.59 -14.68 -6.51
CA PRO A 15 -6.56 -15.10 -5.11
C PRO A 15 -7.43 -14.23 -4.18
N TYR A 16 -7.78 -13.01 -4.62
CA TYR A 16 -8.61 -12.05 -3.89
C TYR A 16 -9.69 -11.47 -4.80
N ARG A 17 -10.81 -11.02 -4.22
CA ARG A 17 -11.84 -10.30 -4.97
C ARG A 17 -11.35 -8.90 -5.35
N SER A 18 -11.80 -8.39 -6.50
CA SER A 18 -11.59 -7.00 -6.92
C SER A 18 -12.67 -6.09 -6.33
N GLY A 19 -12.33 -4.83 -6.08
CA GLY A 19 -13.30 -3.84 -5.61
C GLY A 19 -12.65 -2.78 -4.72
N VAL A 20 -13.48 -1.96 -4.10
CA VAL A 20 -13.06 -1.01 -3.06
C VAL A 20 -12.57 -1.78 -1.85
N SER A 21 -11.45 -1.38 -1.26
CA SER A 21 -10.92 -2.00 -0.05
C SER A 21 -11.97 -2.08 1.05
N CYS A 22 -12.08 -3.24 1.70
CA CYS A 22 -12.99 -3.48 2.82
C CYS A 22 -14.49 -3.42 2.51
N SER A 23 -14.92 -3.27 1.25
CA SER A 23 -16.36 -3.26 0.90
C SER A 23 -17.07 -4.59 1.17
N GLU A 24 -16.31 -5.69 1.29
CA GLU A 24 -16.82 -7.04 1.57
C GLU A 24 -16.25 -7.64 2.87
N CYS A 25 -15.82 -6.81 3.84
CA CYS A 25 -15.48 -7.34 5.16
C CYS A 25 -16.71 -7.97 5.81
N SER A 26 -16.54 -9.13 6.45
CA SER A 26 -17.63 -9.74 7.23
C SER A 26 -17.97 -8.90 8.46
N GLU A 27 -19.17 -9.12 9.00
CA GLU A 27 -19.62 -8.42 10.20
C GLU A 27 -18.65 -8.61 11.39
N GLY A 28 -18.46 -7.55 12.18
CA GLY A 28 -17.54 -7.54 13.32
C GLY A 28 -16.06 -7.39 12.97
N LEU A 29 -15.70 -7.21 11.69
CA LEU A 29 -14.36 -6.82 11.28
C LEU A 29 -14.29 -5.33 10.95
N SER A 30 -13.22 -4.67 11.38
CA SER A 30 -12.92 -3.29 11.02
C SER A 30 -11.90 -3.22 9.89
N CYS A 31 -12.00 -2.18 9.08
CA CYS A 31 -11.00 -1.88 8.07
C CYS A 31 -9.82 -1.14 8.71
N ARG A 32 -8.62 -1.71 8.61
CA ARG A 32 -7.38 -1.02 8.99
C ARG A 32 -6.33 -1.29 7.94
N ARG A 33 -5.70 -0.24 7.41
CA ARG A 33 -4.67 -0.36 6.35
C ARG A 33 -5.12 -1.26 5.18
N ASN A 34 -6.36 -1.06 4.70
CA ASN A 34 -6.98 -1.82 3.60
C ASN A 34 -7.12 -3.34 3.85
N GLN A 35 -7.20 -3.78 5.11
CA GLN A 35 -7.40 -5.18 5.48
C GLN A 35 -8.49 -5.27 6.56
N CYS A 36 -9.26 -6.36 6.53
CA CYS A 36 -10.27 -6.66 7.54
C CYS A 36 -9.59 -7.26 8.77
N PHE A 37 -9.68 -6.58 9.90
CA PHE A 37 -9.16 -7.06 11.18
C PHE A 37 -10.30 -7.30 12.15
N ARG A 38 -10.21 -8.35 12.97
CA ARG A 38 -11.13 -8.49 14.10
C ARG A 38 -10.87 -7.33 15.06
N GLN A 39 -11.91 -6.59 15.41
CA GLN A 39 -11.82 -5.70 16.56
C GLN A 39 -11.61 -6.59 17.78
N SER A 40 -10.39 -6.62 18.31
CA SER A 40 -10.22 -6.98 19.72
C SER A 40 -11.02 -5.94 20.52
N PRO A 41 -11.75 -6.31 21.58
CA PRO A 41 -12.31 -5.33 22.49
C PRO A 41 -11.14 -4.52 23.06
N VAL A 42 -10.91 -3.36 22.47
CA VAL A 42 -9.99 -2.36 23.01
C VAL A 42 -10.64 -1.93 24.31
N LYS A 43 -9.98 -2.16 25.46
CA LYS A 43 -10.38 -1.50 26.71
C LYS A 43 -10.38 -0.02 26.43
N MET A 44 -11.58 0.55 26.31
CA MET A 44 -11.82 1.93 25.96
C MET A 44 -11.46 2.77 27.18
N TYR A 45 -10.19 3.17 27.33
CA TYR A 45 -9.93 4.40 28.06
C TYR A 45 -10.36 5.53 27.13
N SER A 46 -11.59 5.99 27.37
CA SER A 46 -12.21 7.09 26.67
C SER A 46 -11.36 8.36 26.84
N HIS A 47 -10.58 8.68 25.82
CA HIS A 47 -10.09 10.03 25.62
C HIS A 47 -10.69 10.53 24.31
N SER A 48 -11.77 11.29 24.47
CA SER A 48 -12.45 12.03 23.41
C SER A 48 -11.48 13.04 22.78
N PRO A 49 -11.29 13.08 21.45
CA PRO A 49 -10.66 14.21 20.80
C PRO A 49 -11.75 15.22 20.42
N VAL A 50 -11.66 16.38 21.06
CA VAL A 50 -12.38 17.62 20.74
C VAL A 50 -12.17 17.96 19.26
N ALA A 51 -13.28 18.29 18.58
CA ALA A 51 -13.27 18.88 17.25
C ALA A 51 -12.54 20.23 17.29
N VAL A 52 -11.53 20.41 16.43
CA VAL A 52 -10.96 21.73 16.14
C VAL A 52 -11.03 21.95 14.63
N ASP A 53 -11.71 23.04 14.31
CA ASP A 53 -12.08 23.55 13.01
C ASP A 53 -10.90 24.26 12.32
N SER A 54 -10.88 24.13 10.99
CA SER A 54 -10.32 24.99 9.95
C SER A 54 -8.85 25.45 9.91
N ALA A 55 -8.34 25.30 8.68
CA ALA A 55 -7.45 26.18 7.93
C ALA A 55 -5.92 25.93 7.94
N GLN A 56 -5.39 26.03 6.72
CA GLN A 56 -3.99 26.10 6.30
C GLN A 56 -3.22 24.76 6.16
N SER A 57 -3.43 24.10 5.01
CA SER A 57 -2.51 23.10 4.46
C SER A 57 -1.28 23.81 3.85
N PRO A 58 -0.05 23.55 4.32
CA PRO A 58 1.15 23.97 3.60
C PRO A 58 1.33 23.08 2.37
N LYS A 59 1.38 23.71 1.19
CA LYS A 59 1.78 23.14 -0.08
C LYS A 59 3.07 22.30 0.09
N PRO A 60 3.08 20.99 -0.24
CA PRO A 60 4.33 20.25 -0.33
C PRO A 60 5.10 20.76 -1.54
N THR A 61 6.15 21.54 -1.31
CA THR A 61 7.16 21.83 -2.34
C THR A 61 7.97 20.55 -2.53
N THR A 62 7.64 19.76 -3.55
CA THR A 62 8.48 18.64 -3.97
C THR A 62 9.74 19.23 -4.60
N SER A 63 10.86 19.20 -3.89
CA SER A 63 12.17 19.30 -4.54
C SER A 63 12.30 18.09 -5.45
N LEU A 64 12.29 18.31 -6.77
CA LEU A 64 12.70 17.33 -7.75
C LEU A 64 14.20 17.09 -7.55
N SER A 65 14.55 16.11 -6.72
CA SER A 65 15.85 15.45 -6.81
C SER A 65 15.73 14.47 -7.97
N GLU A 66 16.38 14.76 -9.09
CA GLU A 66 16.55 13.79 -10.16
C GLU A 66 17.50 12.70 -9.67
N GLU A 67 16.96 11.72 -8.95
CA GLU A 67 17.66 10.48 -8.65
C GLU A 67 17.74 9.69 -9.96
N VAL A 68 18.77 9.96 -10.77
CA VAL A 68 19.02 9.20 -12.00
C VAL A 68 19.25 7.75 -11.60
N SER A 69 18.31 6.89 -12.00
CA SER A 69 18.37 5.47 -11.69
C SER A 69 19.62 4.85 -12.31
N ILE A 70 20.40 4.12 -11.49
CA ILE A 70 21.61 3.39 -11.92
C ILE A 70 21.32 2.46 -13.10
N VAL A 71 20.09 1.93 -13.20
CA VAL A 71 19.65 1.09 -14.32
C VAL A 71 19.66 1.85 -15.65
N ILE A 72 19.23 3.12 -15.65
CA ILE A 72 19.23 3.97 -16.85
C ILE A 72 20.66 4.27 -17.27
N ILE A 73 21.54 4.55 -16.31
CA ILE A 73 22.96 4.80 -16.55
C ILE A 73 23.63 3.58 -17.20
N LEU A 74 23.46 2.39 -16.61
CA LEU A 74 24.02 1.15 -17.14
C LEU A 74 23.51 0.84 -18.55
N ASN A 75 22.21 1.05 -18.79
CA ASN A 75 21.62 0.82 -20.11
C ASN A 75 22.18 1.78 -21.18
N MET A 76 22.41 3.05 -20.84
CA MET A 76 23.03 4.02 -21.75
C MET A 76 24.48 3.65 -22.09
N PHE A 77 25.27 3.19 -21.11
CA PHE A 77 26.64 2.72 -21.36
C PHE A 77 26.68 1.49 -22.28
N ILE A 78 25.78 0.54 -22.09
CA ILE A 78 25.69 -0.65 -22.95
C ILE A 78 25.39 -0.26 -24.39
N LEU A 79 24.43 0.65 -24.62
CA LEU A 79 24.08 1.13 -25.95
C LEU A 79 25.25 1.83 -26.66
N LEU A 80 26.03 2.62 -25.92
CA LEU A 80 27.21 3.29 -26.47
C LEU A 80 28.31 2.29 -26.89
N LEU A 81 28.55 1.26 -26.08
CA LEU A 81 29.50 0.20 -26.41
C LEU A 81 29.06 -0.59 -27.64
N CYS A 82 27.76 -0.85 -27.80
CA CYS A 82 27.22 -1.53 -28.98
C CYS A 82 27.33 -0.72 -30.27
N LEU A 83 27.33 0.62 -30.20
CA LEU A 83 27.45 1.48 -31.37
C LEU A 83 28.91 1.76 -31.77
N ALA A 84 29.85 1.54 -30.85
CA ALA A 84 31.28 1.73 -31.07
C ALA A 84 32.02 0.46 -31.55
N ALA A 85 31.32 -0.66 -31.67
CA ALA A 85 31.81 -1.94 -32.19
C ALA A 85 31.31 -2.15 -33.63
#